data_AF-A0A0P0NWH4-F1
#
_entry.id   AF-A0A0P0NWH4-F1
#
_cell.length_a   1.000
_cell.length_b   1.000
_cell.length_c   1.000
_cell.angle_alpha   90.00
_cell.angle_beta   90.00
_cell.angle_gamma   90.00
#
_symmetry.space_group_name_H-M   'P 1'
#
loop_
_entity.id
_entity.type
_entity.pdbx_description
1 polymer ?
#
loop_
_entity_poly.entity_id
_entity_poly.type
_entity_poly.pdbx_seq_one_letter_code
_entity_poly.pdbx_strand_id
1 'polypeptide(L)'
;MYIPAISITAAIALQAVSAANAAVPFRFETEVGYDDMKSVVARTFSTASTRDQVRAVFVDQGGATLIAHPRKANIEKYIYDINLCSYYVWRWNISADYGRDGKLAQIYINGTPQLGGAPEAALPKKGPFYTLTRPRPQAYKGEKELKAIVADRDGNFETTDDMEILTGVVPMRADPLDMGSAVNQPGVIWRSMFDLDDAKFVAPYPGDCTPVDAKLDDRPEG
;
A
#
# COMPACT_ATOMS: atom_id res chain seq x y z
N MET A 1 -9.49 -49.43 65.96
CA MET A 1 -8.65 -49.65 64.77
C MET A 1 -9.54 -49.43 63.55
N TYR A 2 -9.50 -48.24 62.94
CA TYR A 2 -9.89 -47.99 61.55
C TYR A 2 -9.40 -46.57 61.17
N ILE A 3 -8.97 -46.46 59.91
CA ILE A 3 -8.04 -45.48 59.33
C ILE A 3 -8.76 -44.19 58.89
N PRO A 4 -8.15 -42.99 58.97
CA PRO A 4 -8.75 -41.78 58.39
C PRO A 4 -8.61 -41.80 56.87
N ALA A 5 -9.71 -41.56 56.15
CA ALA A 5 -9.70 -41.38 54.71
C ALA A 5 -9.25 -39.95 54.36
N ILE A 6 -8.09 -39.85 53.72
CA ILE A 6 -7.56 -38.62 53.12
C ILE A 6 -8.26 -38.45 51.77
N SER A 7 -9.10 -37.42 51.63
CA SER A 7 -9.60 -36.99 50.32
C SER A 7 -8.54 -36.12 49.64
N ILE A 8 -7.81 -36.70 48.68
CA ILE A 8 -6.98 -35.96 47.73
C ILE A 8 -7.87 -35.65 46.52
N THR A 9 -8.40 -34.43 46.45
CA THR A 9 -9.07 -33.95 45.23
C THR A 9 -7.99 -33.52 44.25
N ALA A 10 -7.71 -34.36 43.26
CA ALA A 10 -6.79 -34.07 42.17
C ALA A 10 -7.33 -32.89 41.33
N ALA A 11 -6.58 -31.80 41.28
CA ALA A 11 -6.80 -30.73 40.31
C ALA A 11 -6.32 -31.20 38.94
N ILE A 12 -7.25 -31.49 38.03
CA ILE A 12 -6.94 -31.72 36.62
C ILE A 12 -6.72 -30.35 35.98
N ALA A 13 -5.46 -29.92 35.91
CA ALA A 13 -5.01 -28.89 34.98
C ALA A 13 -4.62 -29.58 33.68
N LEU A 14 -5.46 -29.49 32.63
CA LEU A 14 -5.04 -29.82 31.27
C LEU A 14 -5.45 -28.68 30.31
N GLN A 15 -4.50 -27.74 30.22
CA GLN A 15 -4.07 -26.97 29.05
C GLN A 15 -5.01 -27.01 27.83
N ALA A 16 -5.75 -25.91 27.63
CA ALA A 16 -6.14 -25.50 26.30
C ALA A 16 -4.86 -25.14 25.54
N VAL A 17 -4.39 -26.06 24.69
CA VAL A 17 -3.45 -25.73 23.63
C VAL A 17 -4.23 -24.85 22.65
N SER A 18 -4.26 -23.55 22.91
CA SER A 18 -4.56 -22.58 21.86
C SER A 18 -3.45 -22.74 20.84
N ALA A 19 -3.71 -23.53 19.80
CA ALA A 19 -2.98 -23.43 18.56
C ALA A 19 -3.20 -22.00 18.06
N ALA A 20 -2.29 -21.11 18.47
CA ALA A 20 -2.15 -19.81 17.87
C ALA A 20 -1.85 -20.09 16.40
N ASN A 21 -2.88 -19.98 15.57
CA ASN A 21 -2.75 -19.96 14.13
C ASN A 21 -1.90 -18.72 13.86
N ALA A 22 -0.58 -18.88 13.80
CA ALA A 22 0.34 -17.79 13.58
C ALA A 22 -0.04 -17.20 12.23
N ALA A 23 -0.71 -16.04 12.27
CA ALA A 23 -1.14 -15.37 11.06
C ALA A 23 0.11 -15.18 10.20
N VAL A 24 0.06 -15.64 8.95
CA VAL A 24 1.13 -15.41 7.99
C VAL A 24 1.34 -13.89 7.91
N PRO A 25 2.54 -13.38 8.24
CA PRO A 25 2.79 -11.94 8.22
C PRO A 25 2.47 -11.36 6.84
N PHE A 26 1.91 -10.15 6.82
CA PHE A 26 1.64 -9.45 5.57
C PHE A 26 2.94 -9.23 4.77
N ARG A 27 2.90 -9.55 3.47
CA ARG A 27 4.02 -9.41 2.54
C ARG A 27 3.57 -8.66 1.30
N PHE A 28 3.88 -7.38 1.23
CA PHE A 28 3.42 -6.51 0.15
C PHE A 28 4.00 -6.89 -1.21
N GLU A 29 5.19 -7.47 -1.24
CA GLU A 29 5.89 -7.82 -2.47
C GLU A 29 5.32 -9.05 -3.18
N THR A 30 4.45 -9.82 -2.51
CA THR A 30 3.73 -10.94 -3.12
C THR A 30 2.37 -10.57 -3.67
N GLU A 31 1.86 -9.39 -3.35
CA GLU A 31 0.59 -8.90 -3.89
C GLU A 31 0.86 -8.33 -5.28
N VAL A 32 0.38 -9.00 -6.33
CA VAL A 32 0.71 -8.64 -7.72
C VAL A 32 -0.24 -7.58 -8.24
N GLY A 33 -1.55 -7.78 -8.06
CA GLY A 33 -2.57 -6.89 -8.58
C GLY A 33 -3.26 -6.06 -7.50
N TYR A 34 -3.95 -5.01 -7.93
CA TYR A 34 -4.85 -4.24 -7.06
C TYR A 34 -5.90 -5.12 -6.37
N ASP A 35 -6.43 -6.14 -7.05
CA ASP A 35 -7.44 -7.05 -6.48
C ASP A 35 -6.86 -7.93 -5.36
N ASP A 36 -5.58 -8.29 -5.43
CA ASP A 36 -4.89 -9.05 -4.38
C ASP A 36 -4.78 -8.19 -3.12
N MET A 37 -4.26 -6.97 -3.26
CA MET A 37 -4.15 -6.00 -2.16
C MET A 37 -5.53 -5.61 -1.60
N LYS A 38 -6.54 -5.43 -2.46
CA LYS A 38 -7.92 -5.19 -2.05
C LYS A 38 -8.46 -6.35 -1.22
N SER A 39 -8.17 -7.58 -1.62
CA SER A 39 -8.55 -8.78 -0.87
C SER A 39 -7.86 -8.83 0.50
N VAL A 40 -6.59 -8.39 0.59
CA VAL A 40 -5.90 -8.20 1.88
C VAL A 40 -6.64 -7.18 2.74
N VAL A 41 -6.99 -6.02 2.20
CA VAL A 41 -7.72 -4.98 2.96
C VAL A 41 -9.06 -5.51 3.46
N ALA A 42 -9.85 -6.14 2.59
CA ALA A 42 -11.19 -6.62 2.91
C ALA A 42 -11.20 -7.75 3.95
N ARG A 43 -10.21 -8.65 3.93
CA ARG A 43 -10.11 -9.76 4.90
C ARG A 43 -9.55 -9.33 6.25
N THR A 44 -8.79 -8.24 6.29
CA THR A 44 -8.00 -7.84 7.47
C THR A 44 -8.63 -6.71 8.26
N PHE A 45 -9.35 -5.80 7.59
CA PHE A 45 -9.87 -4.59 8.20
C PHE A 45 -11.38 -4.44 8.04
N SER A 46 -11.96 -3.73 8.98
CA SER A 46 -13.34 -3.25 8.94
C SER A 46 -13.38 -1.81 9.45
N THR A 47 -14.51 -1.13 9.36
CA THR A 47 -14.66 0.20 9.96
C THR A 47 -14.58 0.18 11.49
N ALA A 48 -14.58 -0.99 12.14
CA ALA A 48 -14.33 -1.14 13.57
C ALA A 48 -12.82 -1.22 13.92
N SER A 49 -11.95 -1.39 12.93
CA SER A 49 -10.51 -1.47 13.10
C SER A 49 -9.95 -0.17 13.67
N THR A 50 -8.98 -0.27 14.57
CA THR A 50 -8.26 0.86 15.16
C THR A 50 -7.05 1.25 14.34
N ARG A 51 -6.51 2.45 14.58
CA ARG A 51 -5.22 2.88 14.04
C ARG A 51 -4.10 1.88 14.34
N ASP A 52 -4.00 1.41 15.58
CA ASP A 52 -2.94 0.47 15.99
C ASP A 52 -3.06 -0.87 15.28
N GLN A 53 -4.28 -1.36 15.03
CA GLN A 53 -4.48 -2.59 14.24
C GLN A 53 -4.03 -2.44 12.78
N VAL A 54 -4.26 -1.27 12.17
CA VAL A 54 -3.79 -1.01 10.80
C VAL A 54 -2.27 -0.92 10.76
N ARG A 55 -1.67 -0.19 11.71
CA ARG A 55 -0.20 -0.07 11.84
C ARG A 55 0.46 -1.41 12.15
N ALA A 56 -0.14 -2.27 12.96
CA ALA A 56 0.39 -3.60 13.25
C ALA A 56 0.55 -4.47 12.01
N VAL A 57 -0.35 -4.33 11.03
CA VAL A 57 -0.28 -5.09 9.77
C VAL A 57 0.67 -4.43 8.79
N PHE A 58 0.52 -3.13 8.53
CA PHE A 58 1.32 -2.49 7.48
C PHE A 58 2.72 -2.09 7.95
N VAL A 59 2.86 -1.55 9.15
CA VAL A 59 4.16 -1.11 9.66
C VAL A 59 4.89 -2.26 10.31
N ASP A 60 4.31 -2.90 11.32
CA ASP A 60 5.06 -3.87 12.14
C ASP A 60 5.30 -5.19 11.42
N GLN A 61 4.32 -5.69 10.66
CA GLN A 61 4.49 -6.90 9.84
C GLN A 61 5.05 -6.58 8.44
N GLY A 62 4.46 -5.61 7.75
CA GLY A 62 4.81 -5.29 6.36
C GLY A 62 6.07 -4.42 6.19
N GLY A 63 6.47 -3.66 7.22
CA GLY A 63 7.63 -2.77 7.15
C GLY A 63 7.41 -1.47 6.37
N ALA A 64 6.16 -1.00 6.20
CA ALA A 64 5.89 0.25 5.49
C ALA A 64 6.61 1.45 6.10
N THR A 65 6.96 2.42 5.25
CA THR A 65 7.18 3.77 5.73
C THR A 65 5.84 4.40 6.08
N LEU A 66 5.65 4.71 7.35
CA LEU A 66 4.49 5.44 7.87
C LEU A 66 4.71 6.95 7.71
N ILE A 67 3.75 7.63 7.08
CA ILE A 67 3.77 9.08 6.89
C ILE A 67 2.43 9.67 7.36
N ALA A 68 2.50 10.57 8.33
CA ALA A 68 1.33 11.33 8.77
C ALA A 68 0.95 12.38 7.71
N HIS A 69 -0.34 12.62 7.54
CA HIS A 69 -0.81 13.67 6.63
C HIS A 69 -0.42 15.05 7.18
N PRO A 70 0.14 15.96 6.35
CA PRO A 70 0.73 17.22 6.84
C PRO A 70 -0.27 18.14 7.54
N ARG A 71 -1.53 18.15 7.06
CA ARG A 71 -2.59 19.03 7.57
C ARG A 71 -3.71 18.33 8.37
N LYS A 72 -3.69 17.00 8.49
CA LYS A 72 -4.83 16.21 9.03
C LYS A 72 -4.35 15.09 9.94
N ALA A 73 -4.43 15.30 11.25
CA ALA A 73 -3.92 14.37 12.27
C ALA A 73 -4.63 12.99 12.30
N ASN A 74 -5.79 12.89 11.66
CA ASN A 74 -6.57 11.66 11.55
C ASN A 74 -6.33 10.89 10.24
N ILE A 75 -5.28 11.25 9.48
CA ILE A 75 -4.97 10.61 8.20
C ILE A 75 -3.48 10.26 8.17
N GLU A 76 -3.18 9.07 7.67
CA GLU A 76 -1.81 8.62 7.44
C GLU A 76 -1.72 7.70 6.21
N LYS A 77 -0.50 7.50 5.71
CA LYS A 77 -0.22 6.56 4.63
C LYS A 77 0.96 5.65 4.95
N TYR A 78 0.99 4.53 4.24
CA TYR A 78 1.89 3.41 4.36
C TYR A 78 2.43 3.13 2.97
N ILE A 79 3.71 3.42 2.74
CA ILE A 79 4.31 3.30 1.42
C ILE A 79 5.30 2.14 1.35
N TYR A 80 5.25 1.43 0.23
CA TYR A 80 6.17 0.39 -0.16
C TYR A 80 6.59 0.60 -1.61
N ASP A 81 7.87 0.38 -1.91
CA ASP A 81 8.39 0.35 -3.27
C ASP A 81 8.97 -1.04 -3.56
N ILE A 82 8.74 -1.55 -4.78
CA ILE A 82 9.30 -2.81 -5.28
C ILE A 82 10.05 -2.51 -6.57
N ASN A 83 11.32 -2.88 -6.62
CA ASN A 83 12.13 -2.83 -7.83
C ASN A 83 11.82 -4.05 -8.71
N LEU A 84 11.06 -3.84 -9.79
CA LEU A 84 10.70 -4.87 -10.77
C LEU A 84 11.84 -5.09 -11.75
N CYS A 85 12.87 -5.82 -11.29
CA CYS A 85 14.05 -6.21 -12.08
C CYS A 85 14.78 -5.02 -12.74
N SER A 86 14.74 -3.85 -12.11
CA SER A 86 15.32 -2.59 -12.60
C SER A 86 14.71 -2.02 -13.87
N TYR A 87 13.55 -2.51 -14.32
CA TYR A 87 12.80 -1.91 -15.43
C TYR A 87 11.69 -0.95 -14.95
N TYR A 88 11.18 -1.13 -13.74
CA TYR A 88 10.13 -0.31 -13.16
C TYR A 88 10.19 -0.34 -11.62
N VAL A 89 9.77 0.72 -10.95
CA VAL A 89 9.56 0.72 -9.50
C VAL A 89 8.07 0.79 -9.21
N TRP A 90 7.52 -0.34 -8.76
CA TRP A 90 6.12 -0.41 -8.33
C TRP A 90 5.94 0.18 -6.95
N ARG A 91 4.83 0.90 -6.74
CA ARG A 91 4.47 1.50 -5.46
C ARG A 91 3.11 1.03 -4.98
N TRP A 92 3.09 0.57 -3.73
CA TRP A 92 1.87 0.54 -2.92
C TRP A 92 1.86 1.78 -2.02
N ASN A 93 0.95 2.71 -2.28
CA ASN A 93 0.59 3.82 -1.40
C ASN A 93 -0.77 3.51 -0.80
N ILE A 94 -0.77 2.95 0.41
CA ILE A 94 -1.99 2.64 1.14
C ILE A 94 -2.23 3.80 2.10
N SER A 95 -3.41 4.41 2.07
CA SER A 95 -3.73 5.50 3.02
C SER A 95 -5.00 5.21 3.79
N ALA A 96 -5.06 5.69 5.02
CA ALA A 96 -6.14 5.42 5.95
C ALA A 96 -6.65 6.73 6.58
N ASP A 97 -7.98 6.88 6.58
CA ASP A 97 -8.66 7.96 7.27
C ASP A 97 -9.31 7.38 8.53
N TYR A 98 -9.17 8.09 9.65
CA TYR A 98 -9.73 7.69 10.94
C TYR A 98 -10.84 8.65 11.38
N GLY A 99 -11.91 8.10 11.93
CA GLY A 99 -12.96 8.84 12.59
C GLY A 99 -12.49 9.51 13.88
N ARG A 100 -13.35 10.36 14.46
CA ARG A 100 -13.08 11.02 15.75
C ARG A 100 -13.00 10.04 16.92
N ASP A 101 -13.59 8.86 16.76
CA ASP A 101 -13.54 7.72 17.67
C ASP A 101 -12.24 6.91 17.56
N GLY A 102 -11.31 7.33 16.68
CA GLY A 102 -10.04 6.64 16.44
C GLY A 102 -10.18 5.34 15.63
N LYS A 103 -11.37 5.08 15.06
CA LYS A 103 -11.66 3.92 14.23
C LYS A 103 -11.46 4.23 12.76
N LEU A 104 -11.20 3.19 11.98
CA LEU A 104 -10.98 3.27 10.56
C LEU A 104 -12.27 3.73 9.88
N ALA A 105 -12.22 4.89 9.23
CA ALA A 105 -13.33 5.38 8.42
C ALA A 105 -13.19 4.89 6.98
N GLN A 106 -11.96 4.89 6.46
CA GLN A 106 -11.70 4.58 5.05
C GLN A 106 -10.27 4.07 4.82
N ILE A 107 -10.10 3.16 3.85
CA ILE A 107 -8.79 2.80 3.28
C ILE A 107 -8.79 3.05 1.77
N TYR A 108 -7.66 3.54 1.26
CA TYR A 108 -7.39 3.70 -0.16
C TYR A 108 -6.14 2.90 -0.55
N ILE A 109 -6.13 2.37 -1.77
CA ILE A 109 -4.94 1.83 -2.43
C ILE A 109 -4.65 2.72 -3.63
N ASN A 110 -3.50 3.39 -3.62
CA ASN A 110 -3.06 4.34 -4.64
C ASN A 110 -4.13 5.41 -4.99
N GLY A 111 -4.87 5.86 -3.97
CA GLY A 111 -5.93 6.88 -4.13
C GLY A 111 -7.32 6.30 -4.40
N THR A 112 -7.44 5.02 -4.74
CA THR A 112 -8.74 4.38 -4.99
C THR A 112 -9.36 3.85 -3.68
N PRO A 113 -10.59 4.28 -3.33
CA PRO A 113 -11.39 3.74 -2.22
C PRO A 113 -11.50 2.21 -2.20
N GLN A 114 -11.25 1.57 -1.05
CA GLN A 114 -11.39 0.11 -0.90
C GLN A 114 -12.29 -0.33 0.26
N LEU A 115 -12.43 0.51 1.28
CA LEU A 115 -13.27 0.28 2.46
C LEU A 115 -13.76 1.63 2.94
N GLY A 116 -15.04 1.73 3.33
CA GLY A 116 -15.65 2.94 3.91
C GLY A 116 -16.64 3.67 3.00
N GLY A 117 -16.80 3.19 1.76
CA GLY A 117 -17.86 3.64 0.85
C GLY A 117 -17.64 5.04 0.25
N ALA A 118 -16.46 5.64 0.41
CA ALA A 118 -16.18 6.91 -0.26
C ALA A 118 -16.25 6.72 -1.79
N PRO A 119 -16.84 7.67 -2.52
CA PRO A 119 -16.86 7.62 -3.97
C PRO A 119 -15.44 7.72 -4.51
N GLU A 120 -15.23 7.15 -5.70
CA GLU A 120 -14.01 7.39 -6.45
C GLU A 120 -13.84 8.89 -6.73
N ALA A 121 -12.60 9.36 -6.68
CA ALA A 121 -12.32 10.77 -6.92
C ALA A 121 -12.62 11.13 -8.38
N ALA A 122 -13.40 12.19 -8.57
CA ALA A 122 -13.62 12.74 -9.90
C ALA A 122 -12.34 13.42 -10.43
N LEU A 123 -12.16 13.42 -11.75
CA LEU A 123 -11.06 14.16 -12.37
C LEU A 123 -11.24 15.68 -12.15
N PRO A 124 -10.15 16.40 -11.86
CA PRO A 124 -10.19 17.85 -11.76
C PRO A 124 -10.58 18.44 -13.12
N LYS A 125 -11.47 19.43 -13.12
CA LYS A 125 -12.00 20.06 -14.35
C LYS A 125 -11.42 21.44 -14.63
N LYS A 126 -10.73 22.03 -13.66
CA LYS A 126 -10.21 23.42 -13.69
C LYS A 126 -8.99 23.53 -12.78
N GLY A 127 -8.08 24.43 -13.13
CA GLY A 127 -6.92 24.79 -12.32
C GLY A 127 -5.75 25.20 -13.21
N PRO A 128 -4.72 25.85 -12.67
CA PRO A 128 -3.43 25.80 -13.33
C PRO A 128 -2.95 24.34 -13.35
N PHE A 129 -2.52 23.89 -14.52
CA PHE A 129 -2.08 22.51 -14.73
C PHE A 129 -0.56 22.45 -14.80
N TYR A 130 0.02 21.47 -14.10
CA TYR A 130 1.47 21.30 -14.03
C TYR A 130 1.84 19.85 -14.27
N THR A 131 3.05 19.64 -14.79
CA THR A 131 3.64 18.30 -14.88
C THR A 131 4.44 18.04 -13.61
N LEU A 132 4.01 17.07 -12.83
CA LEU A 132 4.76 16.53 -11.71
C LEU A 132 5.60 15.34 -12.21
N THR A 133 6.89 15.35 -11.89
CA THR A 133 7.83 14.30 -12.27
C THR A 133 8.42 13.68 -11.01
N ARG A 134 8.31 12.36 -10.89
CA ARG A 134 8.94 11.58 -9.82
C ARG A 134 10.09 10.75 -10.38
N PRO A 135 11.34 11.04 -10.00
CA PRO A 135 12.48 10.19 -10.35
C PRO A 135 12.38 8.78 -9.75
N ARG A 136 12.81 7.78 -10.53
CA ARG A 136 12.89 6.35 -10.18
C ARG A 136 14.26 5.79 -10.59
N PRO A 137 15.37 6.24 -9.97
CA PRO A 137 16.72 5.85 -10.38
C PRO A 137 16.99 4.34 -10.28
N GLN A 138 16.23 3.60 -9.48
CA GLN A 138 16.35 2.14 -9.33
C GLN A 138 15.88 1.38 -10.59
N ALA A 139 15.02 1.99 -11.42
CA ALA A 139 14.54 1.45 -12.68
C ALA A 139 15.48 1.78 -13.86
N TYR A 140 16.79 1.61 -13.67
CA TYR A 140 17.81 2.08 -14.62
C TYR A 140 17.80 1.36 -15.98
N LYS A 141 17.18 0.18 -16.08
CA LYS A 141 16.98 -0.56 -17.34
C LYS A 141 15.69 -0.17 -18.08
N GLY A 142 14.79 0.61 -17.47
CA GLY A 142 13.48 0.93 -18.03
C GLY A 142 13.01 2.34 -17.67
N GLU A 143 11.81 2.46 -17.10
CA GLU A 143 11.17 3.75 -16.83
C GLU A 143 11.77 4.43 -15.58
N LYS A 144 12.64 5.42 -15.81
CA LYS A 144 13.39 6.13 -14.76
C LYS A 144 12.61 7.29 -14.12
N GLU A 145 11.40 7.58 -14.58
CA GLU A 145 10.58 8.66 -14.06
C GLU A 145 9.09 8.40 -14.27
N LEU A 146 8.26 8.71 -13.27
CA LEU A 146 6.81 8.73 -13.40
C LEU A 146 6.33 10.17 -13.58
N LYS A 147 5.36 10.39 -14.46
CA LYS A 147 4.80 11.72 -14.72
C LYS A 147 3.28 11.74 -14.54
N ALA A 148 2.80 12.82 -13.96
CA ALA A 148 1.39 13.15 -13.90
C ALA A 148 1.17 14.62 -14.25
N ILE A 149 0.07 14.92 -14.94
CA ILE A 149 -0.48 16.26 -15.03
C ILE A 149 -1.44 16.44 -13.88
N VAL A 150 -1.24 17.48 -13.08
CA VAL A 150 -2.02 17.78 -11.88
C VAL A 150 -2.63 19.16 -11.96
N ALA A 151 -3.80 19.33 -11.35
CA ALA A 151 -4.35 20.62 -11.01
C ALA A 151 -3.95 20.96 -9.57
N ASP A 152 -3.26 22.08 -9.38
CA ASP A 152 -2.87 22.58 -8.07
C ASP A 152 -3.79 23.74 -7.67
N ARG A 153 -4.39 23.63 -6.49
CA ARG A 153 -5.41 24.57 -6.01
C ARG A 153 -4.82 25.83 -5.39
N ASP A 154 -3.65 25.75 -4.77
CA ASP A 154 -3.01 26.88 -4.11
C ASP A 154 -1.72 27.34 -4.81
N GLY A 155 -1.25 26.56 -5.80
CA GLY A 155 -0.07 26.88 -6.60
C GLY A 155 1.24 26.61 -5.84
N ASN A 156 1.17 25.93 -4.70
CA ASN A 156 2.34 25.55 -3.92
C ASN A 156 2.79 24.14 -4.26
N PHE A 157 3.91 24.05 -5.00
CA PHE A 157 4.48 22.79 -5.43
C PHE A 157 4.99 21.87 -4.31
N GLU A 158 5.08 22.37 -3.08
CA GLU A 158 5.51 21.60 -1.92
C GLU A 158 4.36 20.84 -1.24
N THR A 159 3.10 21.20 -1.51
CA THR A 159 1.92 20.56 -0.89
C THR A 159 1.28 19.57 -1.86
N THR A 160 1.60 18.29 -1.72
CA THR A 160 1.06 17.26 -2.62
C THR A 160 -0.35 16.77 -2.26
N ASP A 161 -0.89 17.21 -1.11
CA ASP A 161 -2.17 16.73 -0.58
C ASP A 161 -3.40 17.49 -1.10
N ASP A 162 -3.21 18.55 -1.88
CA ASP A 162 -4.22 19.28 -2.65
C ASP A 162 -3.99 19.28 -4.18
N MET A 163 -2.91 18.67 -4.66
CA MET A 163 -2.69 18.43 -6.08
C MET A 163 -3.56 17.29 -6.58
N GLU A 164 -4.58 17.61 -7.38
CA GLU A 164 -5.50 16.63 -7.98
C GLU A 164 -4.97 16.12 -9.32
N ILE A 165 -4.97 14.81 -9.53
CA ILE A 165 -4.47 14.18 -10.75
C ILE A 165 -5.47 14.37 -11.88
N LEU A 166 -5.07 15.07 -12.94
CA LEU A 166 -5.81 15.17 -14.19
C LEU A 166 -5.53 13.95 -15.07
N THR A 167 -4.25 13.67 -15.29
CA THR A 167 -3.81 12.46 -15.99
C THR A 167 -2.47 11.99 -15.45
N GLY A 168 -2.30 10.69 -15.29
CA GLY A 168 -1.10 10.04 -14.80
C GLY A 168 -1.33 8.55 -14.93
N VAL A 169 -0.64 7.93 -15.90
CA VAL A 169 -0.87 6.54 -16.25
C VAL A 169 0.15 5.66 -15.57
N VAL A 170 -0.31 4.60 -14.93
CA VAL A 170 0.53 3.57 -14.32
C VAL A 170 -0.02 2.18 -14.66
N PRO A 171 0.81 1.13 -14.61
CA PRO A 171 0.34 -0.23 -14.72
C PRO A 171 -0.58 -0.64 -13.56
N MET A 172 -1.30 -1.75 -13.72
CA MET A 172 -2.19 -2.30 -12.67
C MET A 172 -1.57 -3.49 -11.92
N ARG A 173 -0.41 -3.97 -12.34
CA ARG A 173 0.23 -5.15 -11.77
C ARG A 173 1.71 -4.92 -11.50
N ALA A 174 2.15 -5.37 -10.34
CA ALA A 174 3.54 -5.43 -9.89
C ALA A 174 4.28 -6.66 -10.46
N ASP A 175 4.08 -6.95 -11.74
CA ASP A 175 4.70 -8.09 -12.43
C ASP A 175 5.44 -7.58 -13.68
N PRO A 176 6.79 -7.66 -13.73
CA PRO A 176 7.56 -7.16 -14.86
C PRO A 176 7.31 -7.91 -16.18
N LEU A 177 6.77 -9.14 -16.15
CA LEU A 177 6.43 -9.88 -17.36
C LEU A 177 5.04 -9.52 -17.89
N ASP A 178 4.12 -9.14 -17.00
CA ASP A 178 2.77 -8.70 -17.31
C ASP A 178 2.28 -7.62 -16.32
N MET A 179 2.59 -6.37 -16.66
CA MET A 179 2.19 -5.19 -15.89
C MET A 179 0.69 -4.85 -16.01
N GLY A 180 -0.08 -5.63 -16.79
CA GLY A 180 -1.50 -5.41 -17.03
C GLY A 180 -1.79 -4.19 -17.91
N SER A 181 -3.02 -3.70 -17.88
CA SER A 181 -3.39 -2.48 -18.61
C SER A 181 -2.89 -1.23 -17.91
N ALA A 182 -2.62 -0.20 -18.70
CA ALA A 182 -2.29 1.12 -18.21
C ALA A 182 -3.58 1.86 -17.81
N VAL A 183 -3.64 2.41 -16.59
CA VAL A 183 -4.82 3.11 -16.08
C VAL A 183 -4.46 4.50 -15.57
N ASN A 184 -5.39 5.44 -15.73
CA ASN A 184 -5.26 6.75 -15.13
C ASN A 184 -5.53 6.66 -13.62
N GLN A 185 -4.60 7.17 -12.78
CA GLN A 185 -4.81 7.17 -11.33
C GLN A 185 -5.75 8.33 -10.92
N PRO A 186 -6.75 8.07 -10.07
CA PRO A 186 -7.62 9.11 -9.55
C PRO A 186 -7.06 9.77 -8.29
N GLY A 187 -7.65 10.89 -7.90
CA GLY A 187 -7.45 11.49 -6.57
C GLY A 187 -6.29 12.47 -6.48
N VAL A 188 -5.72 12.58 -5.28
CA VAL A 188 -4.64 13.53 -4.98
C VAL A 188 -3.28 12.85 -4.98
N ILE A 189 -2.23 13.59 -5.37
CA ILE A 189 -0.87 13.08 -5.47
C ILE A 189 -0.43 12.38 -4.19
N TRP A 190 -0.68 12.97 -3.01
CA TRP A 190 -0.26 12.42 -1.71
C TRP A 190 -0.66 10.95 -1.47
N ARG A 191 -1.80 10.49 -2.01
CA ARG A 191 -2.32 9.12 -1.86
C ARG A 191 -1.99 8.17 -3.02
N SER A 192 -1.37 8.69 -4.07
CA SER A 192 -1.17 7.97 -5.34
C SER A 192 0.22 7.36 -5.47
N MET A 193 0.46 6.64 -6.57
CA MET A 193 1.81 6.18 -6.95
C MET A 193 2.77 7.32 -7.34
N PHE A 194 2.21 8.50 -7.64
CA PHE A 194 2.93 9.72 -8.02
C PHE A 194 3.30 10.59 -6.83
N ASP A 195 2.98 10.19 -5.59
CA ASP A 195 3.40 10.95 -4.41
C ASP A 195 4.92 11.18 -4.41
N LEU A 196 5.44 12.14 -3.64
CA LEU A 196 6.87 12.47 -3.67
C LEU A 196 7.65 11.91 -2.48
N ASP A 197 7.00 11.18 -1.57
CA ASP A 197 7.67 10.65 -0.39
C ASP A 197 8.47 9.39 -0.73
N ASP A 198 9.60 9.19 -0.05
CA ASP A 198 10.46 8.02 -0.24
C ASP A 198 10.12 6.88 0.72
N ALA A 199 10.02 5.67 0.15
CA ALA A 199 9.97 4.48 0.97
C ALA A 199 11.34 4.27 1.65
N LYS A 200 11.34 3.74 2.87
CA LYS A 200 12.55 3.55 3.69
C LYS A 200 13.52 2.59 3.01
N PHE A 201 12.98 1.67 2.22
CA PHE A 201 13.72 0.79 1.35
C PHE A 201 12.89 0.48 0.10
N VAL A 202 13.57 0.03 -0.95
CA VAL A 202 12.94 -0.51 -2.16
C VAL A 202 13.17 -2.03 -2.14
N ALA A 203 12.11 -2.82 -2.02
CA ALA A 203 12.21 -4.26 -2.02
C ALA A 203 12.67 -4.79 -3.38
N PRO A 204 13.48 -5.86 -3.43
CA PRO A 204 13.69 -6.57 -4.68
C PRO A 204 12.39 -7.28 -5.10
N TYR A 205 12.17 -7.41 -6.41
CA TYR A 205 11.16 -8.31 -6.95
C TYR A 205 11.41 -9.74 -6.41
N PRO A 206 10.40 -10.42 -5.84
CA PRO A 206 10.61 -11.73 -5.23
C PRO A 206 10.75 -12.88 -6.25
N GLY A 207 10.44 -12.63 -7.53
CA GLY A 207 10.55 -13.62 -8.61
C GLY A 207 11.91 -13.60 -9.31
N ASP A 208 12.04 -14.46 -10.33
CA ASP A 208 13.23 -14.55 -11.18
C ASP A 208 13.25 -13.45 -12.25
N CYS A 209 14.35 -12.70 -12.32
CA CYS A 209 14.56 -11.65 -13.31
C CYS A 209 15.13 -12.18 -14.64
N THR A 210 15.64 -13.41 -14.69
CA THR A 210 16.17 -14.02 -15.93
C THR A 210 15.18 -14.02 -17.09
N PRO A 211 13.92 -14.47 -16.93
CA PRO A 211 12.93 -14.40 -18.02
C PRO A 211 12.49 -12.96 -18.34
N VAL A 212 12.61 -12.03 -17.40
CA VAL A 212 12.32 -10.60 -17.63
C VAL A 212 13.38 -9.99 -18.53
N ASP A 213 14.65 -10.18 -18.16
CA ASP A 213 15.81 -9.71 -18.91
C ASP A 213 15.74 -10.26 -20.35
N ALA A 214 15.52 -11.56 -20.52
CA ALA A 214 15.38 -12.18 -21.84
C ALA A 214 14.24 -11.58 -22.68
N LYS A 215 13.10 -11.21 -22.07
CA LYS A 215 11.96 -10.64 -22.79
C LYS A 215 12.15 -9.17 -23.16
N LEU A 216 12.87 -8.41 -22.34
CA LEU A 216 12.98 -6.95 -22.46
C LEU A 216 14.25 -6.51 -23.19
N ASP A 217 15.35 -7.25 -23.08
CA ASP A 217 16.60 -6.95 -23.79
C ASP A 217 16.49 -7.27 -25.29
N ASP A 218 15.57 -8.16 -25.69
CA ASP A 218 15.28 -8.52 -27.09
C ASP A 218 14.38 -7.50 -27.81
N ARG A 219 13.91 -6.45 -27.14
CA ARG A 219 13.10 -5.41 -27.80
C ARG A 219 14.04 -4.44 -28.51
N PRO A 220 13.89 -4.20 -29.84
CA PRO A 220 14.60 -3.11 -30.48
C PRO A 220 14.23 -1.81 -29.77
N GLU A 221 15.24 -0.99 -29.46
CA GLU A 221 15.04 0.35 -28.91
C GLU A 221 14.00 1.07 -29.77
N GLY A 222 12.88 1.46 -29.15
CA GLY A 222 11.81 2.22 -29.80
C GLY A 222 12.22 3.64 -30.10
#